data_AF-A0A960TNW7-F1
#
_entry.id   AF-A0A960TNW7-F1
#
_cell.length_a   1.000
_cell.length_b   1.000
_cell.length_c   1.000
_cell.angle_alpha   90.00
_cell.angle_beta   90.00
_cell.angle_gamma   90.00
#
_symmetry.space_group_name_H-M   'P 1'
#
loop_
_entity.id
_entity.type
_entity.pdbx_description
1 polymer ?
#
loop_
_entity_poly.entity_id
_entity_poly.type
_entity_poly.pdbx_seq_one_letter_code
_entity_poly.pdbx_strand_id
1 'polypeptide(L)'
;MRSVLRTLMRQSYNRTQWNSDHMAERKSSRRKKVERPQPALDNPIAENQSTAAVVEEKRQVYPASTVSIHWDALNTKRKISGDLRTEIADLYYDIQKKPEGNIPRLLELAEEYSDVQIFQAYLMTAYHLEDMDQKVLEVAEPLRKKYPDYMFGKIAFIETALIKGELDSIPKFLDNKYSYTELFPQKGVFHIFEVIYYLYSIGRYFALKGDAETATRYMDQIKFVDDEHVFIKRLQKAIDKGSGLKFYQKVIRKFKSSS
;
A
#
# COMPACT_ATOMS: atom_id res chain seq x y z
N MET A 1 11.83 -3.64 -16.56
CA MET A 1 10.82 -4.19 -15.61
C MET A 1 9.74 -3.19 -15.19
N ARG A 2 10.03 -1.90 -14.93
CA ARG A 2 9.02 -0.84 -14.67
C ARG A 2 7.91 -0.68 -15.72
N SER A 3 8.26 -0.88 -16.99
CA SER A 3 7.29 -0.89 -18.09
C SER A 3 6.39 -2.13 -18.05
N VAL A 4 6.90 -3.28 -17.63
CA VAL A 4 6.19 -4.56 -17.70
C VAL A 4 5.09 -4.65 -16.64
N LEU A 5 5.33 -4.20 -15.39
CA LEU A 5 4.28 -4.17 -14.36
C LEU A 5 3.19 -3.11 -14.66
N ARG A 6 3.56 -1.91 -15.15
CA ARG A 6 2.57 -0.92 -15.63
C ARG A 6 1.81 -1.40 -16.87
N THR A 7 2.47 -2.14 -17.75
CA THR A 7 1.87 -2.67 -18.98
C THR A 7 0.99 -3.88 -18.70
N LEU A 8 1.36 -4.76 -17.78
CA LEU A 8 0.53 -5.89 -17.35
C LEU A 8 -0.72 -5.40 -16.59
N MET A 9 -0.60 -4.34 -15.79
CA MET A 9 -1.74 -3.66 -15.15
C MET A 9 -2.64 -2.92 -16.16
N ARG A 10 -2.08 -2.44 -17.29
CA ARG A 10 -2.87 -1.88 -18.42
C ARG A 10 -3.45 -2.95 -19.34
N GLN A 11 -2.82 -4.13 -19.46
CA GLN A 11 -3.23 -5.20 -20.36
C GLN A 11 -4.32 -6.10 -19.75
N SER A 12 -4.38 -6.25 -18.42
CA SER A 12 -5.52 -6.87 -17.72
C SER A 12 -6.80 -6.02 -17.78
N TYR A 13 -6.70 -4.77 -18.25
CA TYR A 13 -7.81 -3.85 -18.49
C TYR A 13 -7.66 -3.15 -19.85
N ASN A 14 -7.80 -3.90 -20.95
CA ASN A 14 -7.85 -3.30 -22.28
C ASN A 14 -9.26 -2.80 -22.65
N ARG A 15 -9.38 -1.48 -22.62
CA ARG A 15 -10.23 -0.58 -23.42
C ARG A 15 -11.15 -1.24 -24.47
N THR A 16 -12.45 -0.97 -24.33
CA THR A 16 -13.21 -0.48 -25.48
C THR A 16 -12.79 0.97 -25.74
N GLN A 17 -12.51 1.28 -27.00
CA GLN A 17 -11.95 2.54 -27.52
C GLN A 17 -12.53 3.80 -26.87
N TRP A 18 -11.66 4.61 -26.22
CA TRP A 18 -11.93 6.04 -26.09
C TRP A 18 -10.64 6.86 -25.91
N ASN A 19 -10.54 7.91 -26.73
CA ASN A 19 -9.65 9.08 -26.68
C ASN A 19 -8.22 8.99 -27.23
N SER A 20 -8.11 9.25 -28.53
CA SER A 20 -7.11 10.20 -29.09
C SER A 20 -7.74 11.47 -29.72
N ASP A 21 -9.07 11.64 -29.72
CA ASP A 21 -9.72 12.75 -30.45
C ASP A 21 -10.46 13.80 -29.58
N HIS A 22 -10.53 13.66 -28.25
CA HIS A 22 -11.37 14.54 -27.41
C HIS A 22 -10.68 15.63 -26.59
N MET A 23 -9.44 16.00 -26.92
CA MET A 23 -8.79 17.19 -26.33
C MET A 23 -8.86 18.45 -27.22
N ALA A 24 -9.44 18.38 -28.43
CA ALA A 24 -9.51 19.52 -29.36
C ALA A 24 -10.90 20.18 -29.53
N GLU A 25 -12.00 19.60 -29.04
CA GLU A 25 -13.36 20.06 -29.39
C GLU A 25 -14.23 20.50 -28.19
N ARG A 26 -13.67 21.18 -27.20
CA ARG A 26 -14.45 21.87 -26.15
C ARG A 26 -14.75 23.35 -26.43
N LYS A 27 -14.79 23.75 -27.70
CA LYS A 27 -15.36 25.03 -28.14
C LYS A 27 -16.04 24.87 -29.51
N SER A 28 -17.32 24.49 -29.55
CA SER A 28 -18.30 25.00 -30.54
C SER A 28 -19.61 24.19 -30.50
N SER A 29 -20.66 24.82 -29.98
CA SER A 29 -21.98 24.96 -30.61
C SER A 29 -22.78 23.73 -31.11
N ARG A 30 -23.93 23.54 -30.42
CA ARG A 30 -25.31 23.51 -30.96
C ARG A 30 -25.68 22.57 -32.14
N ARG A 31 -26.68 21.72 -31.83
CA ARG A 31 -27.81 21.23 -32.65
C ARG A 31 -27.51 20.34 -33.87
N LYS A 32 -27.95 19.06 -33.81
CA LYS A 32 -29.11 18.54 -34.57
C LYS A 32 -29.40 17.06 -34.24
N LYS A 33 -30.69 16.73 -34.37
CA LYS A 33 -31.39 15.44 -34.17
C LYS A 33 -31.67 14.84 -35.55
N VAL A 34 -31.31 13.57 -35.83
CA VAL A 34 -31.84 12.64 -36.87
C VAL A 34 -31.31 11.22 -36.51
N GLU A 35 -32.11 10.30 -35.97
CA GLU A 35 -32.89 9.19 -36.59
C GLU A 35 -32.09 7.94 -37.05
N ARG A 36 -32.56 6.76 -36.59
CA ARG A 36 -32.09 5.39 -36.91
C ARG A 36 -32.65 4.92 -38.26
N PRO A 37 -32.00 3.95 -38.90
CA PRO A 37 -32.69 2.66 -39.10
C PRO A 37 -31.80 1.40 -39.01
N GLN A 38 -32.45 0.27 -38.72
CA GLN A 38 -32.10 -1.14 -39.04
C GLN A 38 -33.37 -1.76 -39.67
N PRO A 39 -33.40 -2.98 -40.29
CA PRO A 39 -32.42 -4.09 -40.27
C PRO A 39 -32.20 -4.81 -41.63
N ALA A 40 -31.30 -5.80 -41.66
CA ALA A 40 -31.46 -7.03 -42.46
C ALA A 40 -30.55 -8.16 -41.94
N LEU A 41 -31.17 -9.34 -41.75
CA LEU A 41 -30.57 -10.64 -41.45
C LEU A 41 -30.17 -11.32 -42.78
N ASP A 42 -29.04 -12.05 -42.81
CA ASP A 42 -28.98 -13.47 -43.18
C ASP A 42 -27.55 -14.06 -43.07
N ASN A 43 -27.51 -15.30 -42.60
CA ASN A 43 -26.41 -16.19 -42.18
C ASN A 43 -25.64 -16.80 -43.39
N PRO A 44 -24.45 -17.46 -43.25
CA PRO A 44 -24.21 -18.52 -42.26
C PRO A 44 -22.81 -18.64 -41.61
N ILE A 45 -22.84 -19.43 -40.55
CA ILE A 45 -21.76 -19.87 -39.66
C ILE A 45 -20.69 -20.65 -40.43
N ALA A 46 -19.44 -20.20 -40.32
CA ALA A 46 -18.25 -21.00 -40.60
C ALA A 46 -17.44 -21.11 -39.30
N GLU A 47 -17.31 -22.34 -38.81
CA GLU A 47 -16.37 -22.74 -37.77
C GLU A 47 -14.96 -22.37 -38.20
N ASN A 48 -14.25 -21.58 -37.38
CA ASN A 48 -12.81 -21.52 -37.46
C ASN A 48 -12.23 -21.64 -36.05
N GLN A 49 -11.83 -22.86 -35.73
CA GLN A 49 -10.97 -23.17 -34.60
C GLN A 49 -9.61 -22.53 -34.86
N SER A 50 -9.28 -21.45 -34.16
CA SER A 50 -7.92 -20.95 -34.10
C SER A 50 -7.59 -20.56 -32.66
N THR A 51 -6.89 -21.50 -32.04
CA THR A 51 -6.04 -21.43 -30.85
C THR A 51 -5.76 -20.02 -30.31
N ALA A 52 -6.56 -19.58 -29.35
CA ALA A 52 -6.14 -18.55 -28.42
C ALA A 52 -5.19 -19.21 -27.41
N ALA A 53 -3.89 -18.98 -27.58
CA ALA A 53 -2.90 -19.29 -26.57
C ALA A 53 -3.28 -18.56 -25.27
N VAL A 54 -3.73 -19.33 -24.29
CA VAL A 54 -3.92 -18.88 -22.92
C VAL A 54 -2.54 -18.43 -22.43
N VAL A 55 -2.36 -17.12 -22.30
CA VAL A 55 -1.22 -16.57 -21.56
C VAL A 55 -1.49 -16.90 -20.11
N GLU A 56 -0.87 -17.99 -19.66
CA GLU A 56 -0.90 -18.47 -18.29
C GLU A 56 -0.23 -17.40 -17.41
N GLU A 57 -1.06 -16.53 -16.86
CA GLU A 57 -0.69 -15.55 -15.85
C GLU A 57 0.00 -16.30 -14.71
N LYS A 58 1.28 -16.01 -14.47
CA LYS A 58 2.08 -16.66 -13.42
C LYS A 58 1.48 -16.36 -12.04
N ARG A 59 0.47 -17.13 -11.63
CA ARG A 59 0.00 -17.23 -10.26
C ARG A 59 1.09 -17.91 -9.44
N GLN A 60 1.84 -17.11 -8.71
CA GLN A 60 2.80 -17.64 -7.76
C GLN A 60 2.03 -18.15 -6.54
N VAL A 61 1.84 -19.46 -6.47
CA VAL A 61 1.19 -20.15 -5.35
C VAL A 61 2.21 -20.28 -4.21
N TYR A 62 1.93 -19.65 -3.08
CA TYR A 62 2.74 -19.72 -1.87
C TYR A 62 2.46 -21.03 -1.09
N PRO A 63 3.45 -21.67 -0.47
CA PRO A 63 3.23 -22.86 0.34
C PRO A 63 2.54 -22.49 1.67
N ALA A 64 1.37 -23.13 1.89
CA ALA A 64 0.66 -23.33 3.17
C ALA A 64 0.76 -22.23 4.24
N SER A 65 0.43 -21.00 3.88
CA SER A 65 -0.56 -20.22 4.64
C SER A 65 -1.58 -19.71 3.62
N THR A 66 -2.86 -19.87 3.91
CA THR A 66 -3.99 -19.66 2.97
C THR A 66 -4.25 -18.18 2.66
N VAL A 67 -3.20 -17.37 2.62
CA VAL A 67 -3.28 -15.91 2.55
C VAL A 67 -2.72 -15.41 1.22
N SER A 68 -3.47 -14.54 0.55
CA SER A 68 -3.07 -13.89 -0.69
C SER A 68 -2.96 -12.37 -0.52
N ILE A 69 -2.10 -11.76 -1.35
CA ILE A 69 -1.86 -10.32 -1.36
C ILE A 69 -2.30 -9.77 -2.72
N HIS A 70 -3.19 -8.77 -2.72
CA HIS A 70 -3.83 -8.23 -3.93
C HIS A 70 -3.85 -6.70 -3.91
N TRP A 71 -3.96 -6.10 -5.09
CA TRP A 71 -4.20 -4.65 -5.23
C TRP A 71 -5.65 -4.25 -4.96
N ASP A 72 -6.59 -5.17 -5.17
CA ASP A 72 -8.02 -4.85 -5.09
C ASP A 72 -8.66 -5.09 -3.72
N ALA A 73 -7.89 -5.60 -2.75
CA ALA A 73 -8.36 -6.01 -1.43
C ALA A 73 -8.58 -4.83 -0.46
N LEU A 74 -9.23 -3.77 -0.94
CA LEU A 74 -9.55 -2.58 -0.17
C LEU A 74 -10.66 -2.87 0.86
N ASN A 75 -10.49 -2.38 2.09
CA ASN A 75 -11.48 -2.51 3.14
C ASN A 75 -12.56 -1.42 3.05
N THR A 76 -13.51 -1.58 2.13
CA THR A 76 -14.62 -0.65 1.99
C THR A 76 -15.87 -1.35 1.50
N LYS A 77 -17.02 -0.90 2.00
CA LYS A 77 -18.33 -1.34 1.50
C LYS A 77 -18.73 -0.63 0.20
N ARG A 78 -18.01 0.45 -0.15
CA ARG A 78 -18.27 1.25 -1.34
C ARG A 78 -17.83 0.51 -2.59
N LYS A 79 -18.60 0.67 -3.66
CA LYS A 79 -18.16 0.30 -5.00
C LYS A 79 -17.11 1.31 -5.49
N ILE A 80 -15.88 0.85 -5.65
CA ILE A 80 -14.77 1.67 -6.19
C ILE A 80 -14.82 1.65 -7.73
N SER A 81 -14.85 2.84 -8.33
CA SER A 81 -14.82 3.03 -9.80
C SER A 81 -13.46 2.62 -10.39
N GLY A 82 -13.41 2.32 -11.69
CA GLY A 82 -12.15 2.00 -12.37
C GLY A 82 -11.13 3.14 -12.32
N ASP A 83 -11.61 4.38 -12.45
CA ASP A 83 -10.77 5.58 -12.36
C ASP A 83 -10.15 5.72 -10.97
N LEU A 84 -10.94 5.53 -9.91
CA LEU A 84 -10.43 5.62 -8.53
C LEU A 84 -9.46 4.48 -8.21
N ARG A 85 -9.67 3.27 -8.76
CA ARG A 85 -8.68 2.17 -8.64
C ARG A 85 -7.36 2.53 -9.30
N THR A 86 -7.42 3.12 -10.49
CA THR A 86 -6.24 3.58 -11.21
C THR A 86 -5.51 4.65 -10.42
N GLU A 87 -6.25 5.61 -9.86
CA GLU A 87 -5.70 6.67 -9.02
C GLU A 87 -5.03 6.12 -7.75
N ILE A 88 -5.64 5.14 -7.07
CA ILE A 88 -5.03 4.46 -5.91
C ILE A 88 -3.69 3.81 -6.30
N ALA A 89 -3.66 3.10 -7.43
CA ALA A 89 -2.45 2.43 -7.90
C ALA A 89 -1.35 3.43 -8.32
N ASP A 90 -1.72 4.54 -8.95
CA ASP A 90 -0.74 5.58 -9.33
C ASP A 90 -0.19 6.29 -8.08
N LEU A 91 -1.05 6.66 -7.13
CA LEU A 91 -0.67 7.29 -5.86
C LEU A 91 0.33 6.43 -5.07
N TYR A 92 0.15 5.11 -5.05
CA TYR A 92 1.10 4.18 -4.42
C TYR A 92 2.55 4.45 -4.86
N TYR A 93 2.77 4.63 -6.16
CA TYR A 93 4.11 4.88 -6.70
C TYR A 93 4.53 6.34 -6.59
N ASP A 94 3.59 7.27 -6.71
CA ASP A 94 3.89 8.69 -6.74
C ASP A 94 4.26 9.23 -5.35
N ILE A 95 3.63 8.72 -4.28
CA ILE A 95 4.00 9.07 -2.90
C ILE A 95 5.43 8.67 -2.58
N GLN A 96 5.91 7.54 -3.11
CA GLN A 96 7.29 7.09 -2.87
C GLN A 96 8.33 7.98 -3.56
N LYS A 97 7.93 8.69 -4.63
CA LYS A 97 8.83 9.53 -5.44
C LYS A 97 8.74 11.00 -5.08
N LYS A 98 7.53 11.49 -4.83
CA LYS A 98 7.17 12.89 -4.61
C LYS A 98 6.11 12.97 -3.49
N PRO A 99 6.43 12.53 -2.27
CA PRO A 99 5.47 12.52 -1.16
C PRO A 99 4.82 13.89 -0.94
N GLU A 100 5.61 14.96 -0.79
CA GLU A 100 5.12 16.33 -0.57
C GLU A 100 4.12 16.78 -1.64
N GLY A 101 4.45 16.57 -2.92
CA GLY A 101 3.61 16.99 -4.04
C GLY A 101 2.27 16.26 -4.14
N ASN A 102 2.12 15.11 -3.46
CA ASN A 102 0.88 14.33 -3.44
C ASN A 102 0.00 14.64 -2.21
N ILE A 103 0.52 15.34 -1.19
CA ILE A 103 -0.23 15.63 0.05
C ILE A 103 -1.56 16.36 -0.23
N PRO A 104 -1.65 17.42 -1.05
CA PRO A 104 -2.90 18.11 -1.30
C PRO A 104 -3.99 17.18 -1.85
N ARG A 105 -3.64 16.33 -2.83
CA ARG A 105 -4.57 15.37 -3.42
C ARG A 105 -5.00 14.28 -2.44
N LEU A 106 -4.07 13.82 -1.59
CA LEU A 106 -4.39 12.84 -0.55
C LEU A 106 -5.33 13.40 0.52
N LEU A 107 -5.22 14.69 0.85
CA LEU A 107 -6.16 15.35 1.77
C LEU A 107 -7.57 15.39 1.18
N GLU A 108 -7.72 15.80 -0.08
CA GLU A 108 -9.01 15.78 -0.79
C GLU A 108 -9.63 14.38 -0.80
N LEU A 109 -8.84 13.36 -1.16
CA LEU A 109 -9.31 11.97 -1.22
C LEU A 109 -9.65 11.41 0.16
N ALA A 110 -8.87 11.75 1.20
CA ALA A 110 -9.14 11.30 2.56
C ALA A 110 -10.41 11.93 3.15
N GLU A 111 -10.79 13.13 2.69
CA GLU A 111 -12.05 13.79 3.02
C GLU A 111 -13.22 13.17 2.24
N GLU A 112 -13.12 13.11 0.90
CA GLU A 112 -14.17 12.61 0.01
C GLU A 112 -14.47 11.12 0.26
N TYR A 113 -13.42 10.32 0.48
CA TYR A 113 -13.48 8.88 0.68
C TYR A 113 -13.03 8.48 2.10
N SER A 114 -13.56 9.15 3.12
CA SER A 114 -13.23 8.89 4.53
C SER A 114 -13.54 7.47 5.03
N ASP A 115 -14.24 6.66 4.23
CA ASP A 115 -14.52 5.23 4.46
C ASP A 115 -13.53 4.28 3.74
N VAL A 116 -12.58 4.81 2.98
CA VAL A 116 -11.56 4.05 2.25
C VAL A 116 -10.19 4.31 2.91
N GLN A 117 -9.82 3.45 3.87
CA GLN A 117 -8.70 3.72 4.80
C GLN A 117 -7.32 3.87 4.14
N ILE A 118 -7.18 3.43 2.89
CA ILE A 118 -5.90 3.50 2.17
C ILE A 118 -5.44 4.94 1.96
N PHE A 119 -6.37 5.90 1.81
CA PHE A 119 -6.01 7.31 1.62
C PHE A 119 -5.38 7.90 2.88
N GLN A 120 -5.89 7.55 4.07
CA GLN A 120 -5.27 7.95 5.33
C GLN A 120 -3.90 7.27 5.50
N ALA A 121 -3.76 6.00 5.11
CA ALA A 121 -2.47 5.30 5.16
C ALA A 121 -1.44 5.91 4.19
N TYR A 122 -1.86 6.31 3.00
CA TYR A 122 -1.06 7.05 2.03
C TYR A 122 -0.66 8.42 2.56
N LEU A 123 -1.57 9.15 3.21
CA LEU A 123 -1.28 10.43 3.82
C LEU A 123 -0.27 10.30 4.98
N MET A 124 -0.45 9.32 5.87
CA MET A 124 0.54 8.99 6.91
C MET A 124 1.90 8.68 6.30
N THR A 125 1.92 7.94 5.20
CA THR A 125 3.17 7.59 4.50
C THR A 125 3.86 8.80 3.91
N ALA A 126 3.11 9.68 3.23
CA ALA A 126 3.66 10.93 2.70
C ALA A 126 4.26 11.78 3.82
N TYR A 127 3.55 11.94 4.95
CA TYR A 127 4.09 12.66 6.11
C TYR A 127 5.32 12.01 6.72
N HIS A 128 5.36 10.67 6.84
CA HIS A 128 6.57 9.99 7.30
C HIS A 128 7.77 10.16 6.37
N LEU A 129 7.54 10.17 5.06
CA LEU A 129 8.60 10.39 4.08
C LEU A 129 9.13 11.82 4.11
N GLU A 130 8.33 12.76 4.60
CA GLU A 130 8.73 14.15 4.85
C GLU A 130 9.14 14.41 6.30
N ASP A 131 9.34 13.35 7.12
CA ASP A 131 9.74 13.44 8.52
C ASP A 131 8.79 14.34 9.37
N MET A 132 7.51 14.42 8.98
CA MET A 132 6.46 15.23 9.63
C MET A 132 5.68 14.43 10.68
N ASP A 133 6.36 13.96 11.73
CA ASP A 133 5.78 13.05 12.72
C ASP A 133 4.50 13.58 13.40
N GLN A 134 4.39 14.88 13.67
CA GLN A 134 3.15 15.46 14.23
C GLN A 134 1.96 15.30 13.28
N LYS A 135 2.18 15.42 11.97
CA LYS A 135 1.14 15.21 10.96
C LYS A 135 0.76 13.75 10.83
N VAL A 136 1.71 12.83 11.02
CA VAL A 136 1.39 11.40 11.15
C VAL A 136 0.44 11.18 12.33
N LEU A 137 0.72 11.78 13.50
CA LEU A 137 -0.13 11.65 14.68
C LEU A 137 -1.54 12.21 14.46
N GLU A 138 -1.67 13.36 13.80
CA GLU A 138 -2.96 13.96 13.44
C GLU A 138 -3.85 13.00 12.63
N VAL A 139 -3.25 12.19 11.75
CA VAL A 139 -3.98 11.19 10.93
C VAL A 139 -4.17 9.85 11.66
N ALA A 140 -3.15 9.40 12.40
CA ALA A 140 -3.15 8.10 13.08
C ALA A 140 -4.17 8.04 14.23
N GLU A 141 -4.27 9.11 15.02
CA GLU A 141 -5.15 9.19 16.19
C GLU A 141 -6.64 8.95 15.87
N PRO A 142 -7.26 9.60 14.86
CA PRO A 142 -8.63 9.27 14.46
C PRO A 142 -8.73 7.90 13.79
N LEU A 143 -7.72 7.48 13.01
CA LEU A 143 -7.75 6.21 12.29
C LEU A 143 -7.76 5.01 13.25
N ARG A 144 -6.91 5.02 14.29
CA ARG A 144 -6.89 3.96 15.32
C ARG A 144 -8.18 3.89 16.11
N LYS A 145 -8.84 5.02 16.38
CA LYS A 145 -10.10 5.09 17.13
C LYS A 145 -11.27 4.56 16.30
N LYS A 146 -11.31 4.91 15.01
CA LYS A 146 -12.40 4.53 14.10
C LYS A 146 -12.31 3.08 13.62
N TYR A 147 -11.09 2.55 13.48
CA TYR A 147 -10.85 1.22 12.90
C TYR A 147 -9.87 0.35 13.72
N PRO A 148 -10.07 0.16 15.03
CA PRO A 148 -9.10 -0.50 15.92
C PRO A 148 -8.78 -1.96 15.53
N ASP A 149 -9.75 -2.64 14.93
CA ASP A 149 -9.65 -4.05 14.52
C ASP A 149 -9.24 -4.22 13.05
N TYR A 150 -8.88 -3.14 12.36
CA TYR A 150 -8.41 -3.18 10.98
C TYR A 150 -6.90 -2.95 10.90
N MET A 151 -6.25 -3.44 9.83
CA MET A 151 -4.80 -3.38 9.70
C MET A 151 -4.26 -1.94 9.83
N PHE A 152 -4.84 -0.98 9.11
CA PHE A 152 -4.38 0.41 9.20
C PHE A 152 -4.65 1.04 10.57
N GLY A 153 -5.65 0.58 11.32
CA GLY A 153 -5.83 1.02 12.72
C GLY A 153 -4.77 0.47 13.66
N LYS A 154 -4.35 -0.79 13.47
CA LYS A 154 -3.21 -1.37 14.21
C LYS A 154 -1.89 -0.68 13.84
N ILE A 155 -1.66 -0.41 12.55
CA ILE A 155 -0.51 0.38 12.08
C ILE A 155 -0.53 1.78 12.72
N ALA A 156 -1.68 2.46 12.74
CA ALA A 156 -1.81 3.77 13.37
C ALA A 156 -1.48 3.74 14.87
N PHE A 157 -1.88 2.69 15.59
CA PHE A 157 -1.45 2.50 16.98
C PHE A 157 0.07 2.35 17.08
N ILE A 158 0.66 1.46 16.27
CA ILE A 158 2.10 1.19 16.29
C ILE A 158 2.87 2.48 15.99
N GLU A 159 2.54 3.19 14.90
CA GLU A 159 3.20 4.43 14.51
C GLU A 159 3.09 5.52 15.59
N THR A 160 1.92 5.64 16.22
CA THR A 160 1.73 6.54 17.36
C THR A 160 2.69 6.21 18.50
N ALA A 161 2.78 4.93 18.88
CA ALA A 161 3.67 4.48 19.94
C ALA A 161 5.15 4.66 19.57
N LEU A 162 5.53 4.41 18.31
CA LEU A 162 6.90 4.61 17.82
C LEU A 162 7.32 6.09 17.90
N ILE A 163 6.46 7.00 17.44
CA ILE A 163 6.72 8.44 17.47
C ILE A 163 6.81 8.97 18.90
N LYS A 164 5.93 8.50 19.80
CA LYS A 164 5.93 8.91 21.21
C LYS A 164 7.01 8.21 22.06
N GLY A 165 7.74 7.24 21.49
CA GLY A 165 8.73 6.45 22.22
C GLY A 165 8.13 5.44 23.20
N GLU A 166 6.85 5.14 23.09
CA GLU A 166 6.08 4.25 23.98
C GLU A 166 6.23 2.78 23.57
N LEU A 167 7.47 2.31 23.39
CA LEU A 167 7.76 0.98 22.80
C LEU A 167 7.17 -0.18 23.59
N ASP A 168 7.05 -0.05 24.91
CA ASP A 168 6.50 -1.10 25.80
C ASP A 168 4.98 -1.32 25.62
N SER A 169 4.29 -0.38 24.96
CA SER A 169 2.85 -0.50 24.68
C SER A 169 2.55 -1.43 23.50
N ILE A 170 3.46 -1.50 22.52
CA ILE A 170 3.32 -2.29 21.29
C ILE A 170 3.14 -3.80 21.58
N PRO A 171 4.01 -4.48 22.34
CA PRO A 171 3.84 -5.91 22.64
C PRO A 171 2.53 -6.20 23.38
N LYS A 172 2.10 -5.30 24.27
CA LYS A 172 0.84 -5.45 25.02
C LYS A 172 -0.36 -5.33 24.09
N PHE A 173 -0.35 -4.35 23.19
CA PHE A 173 -1.42 -4.13 22.22
C PHE A 173 -1.54 -5.27 21.20
N LEU A 174 -0.40 -5.83 20.78
CA LEU A 174 -0.34 -6.91 19.80
C LEU A 174 -0.44 -8.31 20.42
N ASP A 175 -0.59 -8.43 21.75
CA ASP A 175 -0.57 -9.71 22.45
C ASP A 175 0.69 -10.55 22.10
N ASN A 176 1.82 -9.88 21.97
CA ASN A 176 3.11 -10.43 21.49
C ASN A 176 3.05 -11.16 20.13
N LYS A 177 2.01 -10.93 19.32
CA LYS A 177 1.88 -11.47 17.96
C LYS A 177 2.36 -10.43 16.97
N TYR A 178 3.42 -10.76 16.24
CA TYR A 178 4.05 -9.83 15.31
C TYR A 178 3.80 -10.20 13.85
N SER A 179 3.33 -11.42 13.55
CA SER A 179 2.87 -11.76 12.21
C SER A 179 1.48 -11.19 11.93
N TYR A 180 1.28 -10.59 10.75
CA TYR A 180 -0.04 -10.14 10.33
C TYR A 180 -1.03 -11.31 10.17
N THR A 181 -0.55 -12.53 9.89
CA THR A 181 -1.41 -13.72 9.79
C THR A 181 -1.89 -14.22 11.16
N GLU A 182 -1.12 -13.99 12.23
CA GLU A 182 -1.52 -14.30 13.60
C GLU A 182 -2.52 -13.28 14.15
N LEU A 183 -2.38 -12.01 13.75
CA LEU A 183 -3.28 -10.93 14.15
C LEU A 183 -4.62 -10.98 13.42
N PHE A 184 -4.66 -11.55 12.21
CA PHE A 184 -5.84 -11.61 11.36
C PHE A 184 -6.05 -13.03 10.80
N PRO A 185 -6.24 -14.04 11.67
CA PRO A 185 -6.31 -15.44 11.24
C PRO A 185 -7.49 -15.74 10.31
N GLN A 186 -8.53 -14.92 10.33
CA GLN A 186 -9.72 -15.06 9.49
C GLN A 186 -9.60 -14.31 8.15
N LYS A 187 -8.56 -13.48 7.96
CA LYS A 187 -8.39 -12.69 6.74
C LYS A 187 -7.51 -13.47 5.76
N GLY A 188 -8.13 -14.04 4.72
CA GLY A 188 -7.42 -14.74 3.65
C GLY A 188 -6.82 -13.83 2.58
N VAL A 189 -7.18 -12.55 2.54
CA VAL A 189 -6.75 -11.62 1.49
C VAL A 189 -6.36 -10.27 2.09
N PHE A 190 -5.17 -9.78 1.77
CA PHE A 190 -4.67 -8.47 2.19
C PHE A 190 -4.40 -7.58 0.98
N HIS A 191 -4.57 -6.28 1.17
CA HIS A 191 -4.07 -5.28 0.26
C HIS A 191 -2.53 -5.24 0.35
N ILE A 192 -1.82 -5.11 -0.77
CA ILE A 192 -0.35 -5.04 -0.79
C ILE A 192 0.22 -4.01 0.19
N PHE A 193 -0.40 -2.83 0.22
CA PHE A 193 0.04 -1.74 1.10
C PHE A 193 -0.25 -1.98 2.58
N GLU A 194 -1.28 -2.75 2.92
CA GLU A 194 -1.51 -3.18 4.32
C GLU A 194 -0.30 -3.97 4.82
N VAL A 195 0.16 -4.92 4.01
CA VAL A 195 1.28 -5.80 4.35
C VAL A 195 2.58 -5.02 4.43
N ILE A 196 2.92 -4.26 3.39
CA ILE A 196 4.19 -3.50 3.35
C ILE A 196 4.29 -2.52 4.53
N TYR A 197 3.23 -1.76 4.80
CA TYR A 197 3.28 -0.77 5.87
C TYR A 197 3.32 -1.46 7.25
N TYR A 198 2.55 -2.52 7.47
CA TYR A 198 2.64 -3.28 8.71
C TYR A 198 4.05 -3.85 8.96
N LEU A 199 4.65 -4.49 7.95
CA LEU A 199 6.01 -5.02 8.03
C LEU A 199 7.03 -3.91 8.35
N TYR A 200 6.88 -2.75 7.73
CA TYR A 200 7.73 -1.59 8.00
C TYR A 200 7.61 -1.10 9.45
N SER A 201 6.39 -0.93 9.95
CA SER A 201 6.15 -0.47 11.32
C SER A 201 6.71 -1.44 12.37
N ILE A 202 6.51 -2.75 12.19
CA ILE A 202 7.08 -3.76 13.09
C ILE A 202 8.60 -3.84 12.97
N GLY A 203 9.14 -3.77 11.75
CA GLY A 203 10.58 -3.69 11.54
C GLY A 203 11.22 -2.51 12.28
N ARG A 204 10.58 -1.34 12.23
CA ARG A 204 11.02 -0.14 12.99
C ARG A 204 10.97 -0.35 14.49
N TYR A 205 9.93 -0.99 15.01
CA TYR A 205 9.85 -1.33 16.43
C TYR A 205 11.06 -2.18 16.87
N PHE A 206 11.39 -3.23 16.13
CA PHE A 206 12.57 -4.05 16.46
C PHE A 206 13.89 -3.29 16.28
N ALA A 207 14.01 -2.45 15.25
CA ALA A 207 15.17 -1.60 15.06
C ALA A 207 15.39 -0.62 16.24
N LEU A 208 14.31 -0.04 16.78
CA LEU A 208 14.37 0.86 17.94
C LEU A 208 14.67 0.12 19.25
N LYS A 209 14.26 -1.15 19.38
CA LYS A 209 14.76 -2.06 20.43
C LYS A 209 16.20 -2.55 20.18
N GLY A 210 16.81 -2.12 19.06
CA GLY A 210 18.11 -2.52 18.55
C GLY A 210 18.21 -4.00 18.20
N ASP A 211 17.10 -4.69 18.00
CA ASP A 211 17.06 -6.04 17.45
C ASP A 211 17.17 -5.95 15.91
N ALA A 212 18.40 -5.69 15.46
CA ALA A 212 18.72 -5.47 14.06
C ALA A 212 18.48 -6.72 13.19
N GLU A 213 18.67 -7.91 13.77
CA GLU A 213 18.45 -9.17 13.06
C GLU A 213 16.96 -9.34 12.74
N THR A 214 16.09 -9.19 13.75
CA THR A 214 14.64 -9.28 13.53
C THR A 214 14.14 -8.18 12.60
N ALA A 215 14.61 -6.95 12.75
CA ALA A 215 14.26 -5.85 11.86
C ALA A 215 14.67 -6.12 10.39
N THR A 216 15.84 -6.72 10.16
CA THR A 216 16.30 -7.13 8.82
C THR A 216 15.36 -8.17 8.21
N ARG A 217 14.88 -9.15 8.99
CA ARG A 217 13.89 -10.13 8.47
C ARG A 217 12.60 -9.46 7.99
N TYR A 218 12.09 -8.46 8.70
CA TYR A 218 10.93 -7.67 8.25
C TYR A 218 11.25 -6.88 6.98
N MET A 219 12.44 -6.30 6.86
CA MET A 219 12.88 -5.62 5.66
C MET A 219 12.92 -6.58 4.44
N ASP A 220 13.41 -7.80 4.62
CA ASP A 220 13.47 -8.79 3.54
C ASP A 220 12.07 -9.26 3.11
N GLN A 221 11.11 -9.32 4.04
CA GLN A 221 9.70 -9.54 3.68
C GLN A 221 9.11 -8.38 2.88
N ILE A 222 9.48 -7.12 3.17
CA ILE A 222 9.08 -5.99 2.31
C ILE A 222 9.67 -6.15 0.91
N LYS A 223 10.97 -6.47 0.80
CA LYS A 223 11.62 -6.70 -0.51
C LYS A 223 10.96 -7.82 -1.30
N PHE A 224 10.47 -8.85 -0.63
CA PHE A 224 9.76 -9.95 -1.26
C PHE A 224 8.43 -9.51 -1.89
N VAL A 225 7.74 -8.53 -1.28
CA VAL A 225 6.46 -8.01 -1.77
C VAL A 225 6.65 -6.90 -2.80
N ASP A 226 7.56 -5.97 -2.55
CA ASP A 226 7.98 -4.89 -3.46
C ASP A 226 9.43 -4.49 -3.16
N ASP A 227 10.36 -4.91 -4.04
CA ASP A 227 11.81 -4.73 -3.88
C ASP A 227 12.29 -3.30 -4.17
N GLU A 228 11.47 -2.47 -4.82
CA GLU A 228 11.76 -1.06 -5.07
C GLU A 228 11.14 -0.13 -4.00
N HIS A 229 10.42 -0.68 -3.00
CA HIS A 229 9.69 0.13 -2.04
C HIS A 229 10.60 1.02 -1.17
N VAL A 230 10.25 2.30 -1.03
CA VAL A 230 11.03 3.30 -0.28
C VAL A 230 11.27 2.91 1.19
N PHE A 231 10.35 2.14 1.79
CA PHE A 231 10.47 1.65 3.16
C PHE A 231 11.67 0.75 3.40
N ILE A 232 12.19 0.06 2.38
CA ILE A 232 13.41 -0.76 2.51
C ILE A 232 14.58 0.12 2.96
N LYS A 233 14.82 1.23 2.25
CA LYS A 233 15.91 2.16 2.57
C LYS A 233 15.68 2.87 3.91
N ARG A 234 14.44 3.23 4.21
CA ARG A 234 14.07 3.86 5.49
C ARG A 234 14.31 2.92 6.67
N LEU A 235 13.93 1.65 6.54
CA LEU A 235 14.13 0.65 7.58
C LEU A 235 15.61 0.32 7.77
N GLN A 236 16.38 0.18 6.69
CA GLN A 236 17.84 0.03 6.77
C GLN A 236 18.47 1.15 7.61
N LYS A 237 18.13 2.42 7.31
CA LYS A 237 18.63 3.58 8.08
C LYS A 237 18.25 3.51 9.57
N ALA A 238 17.06 2.99 9.89
CA ALA A 238 16.64 2.80 11.29
C ALA A 238 17.45 1.68 11.98
N ILE A 239 17.71 0.58 11.28
CA ILE A 239 18.55 -0.54 11.76
C ILE A 239 19.97 -0.07 12.07
N ASP A 240 20.58 0.70 11.15
CA ASP A 240 21.95 1.21 11.30
C ASP A 240 22.06 2.14 12.53
N LYS A 241 21.09 3.05 12.70
CA LYS A 241 21.00 3.94 13.86
C LYS A 241 20.83 3.18 15.18
N GLY A 242 19.90 2.22 15.22
CA GLY A 242 19.60 1.42 16.42
C GLY A 242 20.79 0.56 16.86
N SER A 243 21.53 0.01 15.89
CA SER A 243 22.76 -0.76 16.13
C SER A 243 23.87 0.11 16.74
N GLY A 244 24.02 1.35 16.25
CA GLY A 244 24.95 2.32 16.81
C GLY A 244 24.64 2.64 18.28
N LEU A 245 23.37 2.88 18.62
CA LEU A 245 22.96 3.20 20.00
C LEU A 245 23.30 2.06 20.98
N LYS A 246 23.09 0.79 20.58
CA LYS A 246 23.48 -0.38 21.39
C LYS A 246 24.99 -0.46 21.62
N PHE A 247 25.79 -0.17 20.59
CA PHE A 247 27.24 -0.13 20.73
C PHE A 247 27.67 0.91 21.78
N TYR A 248 27.14 2.14 21.69
CA TYR A 248 27.42 3.19 22.68
C TYR A 248 26.98 2.82 24.10
N GLN A 249 25.76 2.29 24.27
CA GLN A 249 25.26 1.86 25.58
C GLN A 249 26.12 0.73 26.19
N LYS A 250 26.59 -0.21 25.36
CA LYS A 250 27.47 -1.31 25.79
C LYS A 250 28.83 -0.80 26.26
N VAL A 251 29.43 0.14 25.53
CA VAL A 251 30.70 0.77 25.89
C VAL A 251 30.58 1.50 27.23
N ILE A 252 29.54 2.33 27.41
CA ILE A 252 29.32 3.08 28.66
C ILE A 252 29.11 2.14 29.86
N ARG A 253 28.35 1.05 29.71
CA ARG A 253 28.17 0.06 30.79
C ARG A 253 29.47 -0.60 31.20
N LYS A 254 30.36 -0.91 30.25
CA LYS A 254 31.68 -1.50 30.51
C LYS A 254 32.61 -0.56 31.29
N PHE A 255 32.51 0.74 31.04
CA PHE A 255 33.25 1.74 31.82
C PHE A 255 32.70 1.88 33.25
N LYS A 256 31.37 1.87 33.41
CA LYS A 256 30.72 1.97 34.74
C LYS A 256 30.88 0.72 35.62
N SER A 257 31.13 -0.45 35.04
CA SER A 257 31.35 -1.70 35.80
C SER A 257 32.82 -1.95 36.17
N SER A 258 33.73 -1.06 35.72
CA SER A 258 35.18 -1.17 35.94
C SER A 258 35.72 -0.07 36.87
N SER A 259 34.82 0.65 37.55
CA SER A 259 35.08 1.67 38.57
C SER A 259 34.30 1.29 39.83
#